data_AF-A0A662IJ93-F1
#
_entry.id   AF-A0A662IJ93-F1
#
_cell.length_a   1.000
_cell.length_b   1.000
_cell.length_c   1.000
_cell.angle_alpha   90.00
_cell.angle_beta   90.00
_cell.angle_gamma   90.00
#
_symmetry.space_group_name_H-M   'P 1'
#
loop_
_entity.id
_entity.type
_entity.pdbx_description
1 polymer ?
#
loop_
_entity_poly.entity_id
_entity_poly.type
_entity_poly.pdbx_seq_one_letter_code
_entity_poly.pdbx_strand_id
1 'polypeptide(L)'
;MAELYSSGISYYHITRLFSLGLLGEKRRRRLVPTRWSITAVDSILGDRLLEKVKDFPEVSEILLFRAEYIGNKYSLIFLPRAWSFEMVEIWLPRSVWVRATKPYITVNYELKDGRWRRPGVDGGYHAIRFPVLEYLYRVKRQATVIAIREVSPEYYAPVGSWQIRESVRNALKSPPTKPESLSSALKEVSRSLQTDIKVVISESFLLKALLHTASILKYLDRERLFKGESSVQK
;
A
#
# COMPACT_ATOMS: atom_id res chain seq x y z
N MET A 1 0.18 23.49 -3.35
CA MET A 1 1.01 22.27 -3.46
C MET A 1 0.48 21.35 -4.56
N ALA A 2 -0.76 20.87 -4.43
CA ALA A 2 -1.43 20.12 -5.50
C ALA A 2 -1.35 20.79 -6.87
N GLU A 3 -1.66 22.09 -6.95
CA GLU A 3 -1.59 22.87 -8.20
C GLU A 3 -0.21 22.86 -8.84
N LEU A 4 0.86 23.03 -8.04
CA LEU A 4 2.23 22.98 -8.53
C LEU A 4 2.55 21.60 -9.12
N TYR A 5 2.13 20.54 -8.44
CA TYR A 5 2.34 19.18 -8.89
C TYR A 5 1.62 18.91 -10.22
N SER A 6 0.34 19.30 -10.30
CA SER A 6 -0.46 19.19 -11.52
C SER A 6 0.06 20.05 -12.67
N SER A 7 0.76 21.15 -12.37
CA SER A 7 1.40 22.03 -13.37
C SER A 7 2.77 21.51 -13.84
N GLY A 8 3.16 20.30 -13.44
CA GLY A 8 4.42 19.67 -13.87
C GLY A 8 5.65 20.05 -13.04
N ILE A 9 5.49 20.79 -11.94
CA ILE A 9 6.61 21.06 -11.02
C ILE A 9 6.99 19.76 -10.32
N SER A 10 8.29 19.44 -10.34
CA SER A 10 8.78 18.18 -9.79
C SER A 10 8.52 18.06 -8.29
N TYR A 11 8.26 16.83 -7.85
CA TYR A 11 8.08 16.49 -6.44
C TYR A 11 9.20 17.08 -5.56
N TYR A 12 10.46 16.90 -5.95
CA TYR A 12 11.62 17.39 -5.17
C TYR A 12 11.67 18.91 -5.07
N HIS A 13 11.26 19.61 -6.11
CA HIS A 13 11.17 21.06 -6.08
C HIS A 13 10.08 21.50 -5.11
N ILE A 14 8.90 20.87 -5.14
CA ILE A 14 7.81 21.15 -4.20
C ILE A 14 8.27 20.88 -2.75
N THR A 15 8.94 19.75 -2.49
CA THR A 15 9.51 19.44 -1.18
C THR A 15 10.51 20.51 -0.73
N ARG A 16 11.41 20.96 -1.62
CA ARG A 16 12.39 22.00 -1.30
C ARG A 16 11.70 23.33 -0.95
N LEU A 17 10.72 23.76 -1.76
CA LEU A 17 9.95 24.97 -1.50
C LEU A 17 9.19 24.88 -0.17
N PHE A 18 8.62 23.72 0.15
CA PHE A 18 7.93 23.48 1.42
C PHE A 18 8.89 23.54 2.61
N SER A 19 10.05 22.86 2.54
CA SER A 19 11.09 22.89 3.59
C SER A 19 11.59 24.30 3.90
N LEU A 20 11.71 25.15 2.88
CA LEU A 20 12.13 26.54 3.02
C LEU A 20 10.99 27.46 3.53
N GLY A 21 9.81 26.93 3.80
CA GLY A 21 8.66 27.71 4.23
C GLY A 21 8.12 28.63 3.13
N LEU A 22 8.38 28.35 1.85
CA LEU A 22 7.89 29.17 0.74
C LEU A 22 6.46 28.82 0.33
N LEU A 23 5.91 27.73 0.88
CA LEU A 23 4.55 27.26 0.65
C LEU A 23 3.74 27.31 1.95
N GLY A 24 2.42 27.54 1.84
CA GLY A 24 1.51 27.68 2.98
C GLY A 24 1.09 29.13 3.26
N GLU A 25 0.27 29.31 4.29
CA GLU A 25 -0.26 30.62 4.69
C GLU A 25 0.86 31.55 5.16
N LYS A 26 0.92 32.79 4.65
CA LYS A 26 2.04 33.74 4.85
C LYS A 26 2.46 33.87 6.32
N ARG A 27 1.50 33.91 7.25
CA ARG A 27 1.73 34.06 8.70
C ARG A 27 2.16 32.78 9.41
N ARG A 28 2.03 31.61 8.77
CA ARG A 28 2.36 30.29 9.33
C ARG A 28 3.56 29.61 8.65
N ARG A 29 4.17 30.28 7.67
CA ARG A 29 5.38 29.81 6.99
C ARG A 29 6.55 29.73 7.96
N ARG A 30 7.20 28.58 8.00
CA ARG A 30 8.37 28.30 8.85
C ARG A 30 9.31 27.35 8.10
N LEU A 31 10.58 27.36 8.47
CA LEU A 31 11.50 26.31 8.03
C LEU A 31 11.05 24.97 8.63
N VAL A 32 11.01 23.94 7.80
CA VAL A 32 10.58 22.59 8.18
C VAL A 32 11.73 21.62 7.91
N PRO A 33 12.11 20.74 8.85
CA PRO A 33 13.11 19.71 8.61
C PRO A 33 12.78 18.87 7.37
N THR A 34 13.77 18.61 6.53
CA THR A 34 13.57 17.92 5.24
C THR A 34 12.80 16.61 5.36
N ARG A 35 13.04 15.81 6.41
CA ARG A 35 12.29 14.57 6.65
C ARG A 35 10.80 14.82 6.84
N TRP A 36 10.43 15.84 7.60
CA TRP A 36 9.03 16.21 7.82
C TRP A 36 8.40 16.79 6.55
N SER A 37 9.16 17.57 5.78
CA SER A 37 8.69 18.06 4.48
C SER A 37 8.39 16.95 3.49
N ILE A 38 9.23 15.92 3.42
CA ILE A 38 9.00 14.75 2.54
C ILE A 38 7.68 14.08 2.91
N THR A 39 7.51 13.72 4.18
CA THR A 39 6.27 13.07 4.64
C THR A 39 5.04 13.95 4.45
N ALA A 40 5.15 15.26 4.74
CA ALA A 40 4.05 16.20 4.56
C ALA A 40 3.64 16.32 3.09
N VAL A 41 4.60 16.40 2.16
CA VAL A 41 4.30 16.45 0.73
C VAL A 41 3.70 15.14 0.25
N ASP A 42 4.21 13.98 0.68
CA ASP A 42 3.61 12.68 0.32
C ASP A 42 2.16 12.57 0.80
N SER A 43 1.87 12.99 2.04
CA SER A 43 0.50 12.99 2.57
C SER A 43 -0.41 13.92 1.77
N ILE A 44 -0.02 15.19 1.59
CA ILE A 44 -0.86 16.20 0.95
C ILE A 44 -1.16 15.84 -0.50
N LEU A 45 -0.15 15.40 -1.25
CA LEU A 45 -0.36 14.99 -2.64
C LEU A 45 -1.15 13.68 -2.72
N GLY A 46 -0.88 12.72 -1.84
CA GLY A 46 -1.65 11.48 -1.74
C GLY A 46 -3.13 11.75 -1.48
N ASP A 47 -3.46 12.55 -0.47
CA ASP A 47 -4.85 12.84 -0.10
C ASP A 47 -5.58 13.56 -1.23
N ARG A 48 -4.90 14.48 -1.94
CA ARG A 48 -5.47 15.13 -3.12
C ARG A 48 -5.77 14.16 -4.26
N LEU A 49 -4.88 13.19 -4.52
CA LEU A 49 -5.13 12.18 -5.54
C LEU A 49 -6.29 11.28 -5.13
N LEU A 50 -6.37 10.96 -3.85
CA LEU A 50 -7.39 10.08 -3.31
C LEU A 50 -8.82 10.64 -3.48
N GLU A 51 -8.99 11.96 -3.36
CA GLU A 51 -10.27 12.64 -3.66
C GLU A 51 -10.80 12.33 -5.05
N LYS A 52 -9.93 12.04 -6.03
CA LYS A 52 -10.33 11.67 -7.39
C LYS A 52 -10.38 10.17 -7.59
N VAL A 53 -9.44 9.44 -7.01
CA VAL A 53 -9.35 7.97 -7.17
C VAL A 53 -10.62 7.28 -6.66
N LYS A 54 -11.21 7.73 -5.55
CA LYS A 54 -12.42 7.12 -4.97
C LYS A 54 -13.65 7.13 -5.88
N ASP A 55 -13.66 7.97 -6.92
CA ASP A 55 -14.76 8.12 -7.86
C ASP A 55 -14.55 7.33 -9.16
N PHE A 56 -13.37 6.74 -9.36
CA PHE A 56 -13.08 5.93 -10.54
C PHE A 56 -13.67 4.52 -10.44
N PRO A 57 -13.93 3.83 -11.57
CA PRO A 57 -14.31 2.43 -11.53
C PRO A 57 -13.21 1.56 -10.89
N GLU A 58 -13.59 0.45 -10.30
CA GLU A 58 -12.65 -0.50 -9.70
C GLU A 58 -11.75 -1.13 -10.78
N VAL A 59 -10.54 -1.56 -10.41
CA VAL A 59 -9.73 -2.44 -11.28
C VAL A 59 -10.55 -3.67 -11.67
N SER A 60 -10.34 -4.20 -12.89
CA SER A 60 -11.15 -5.31 -13.41
C SER A 60 -10.75 -6.67 -12.85
N GLU A 61 -9.53 -6.79 -12.34
CA GLU A 61 -8.91 -8.05 -11.93
C GLU A 61 -7.89 -7.80 -10.80
N ILE A 62 -7.39 -8.87 -10.18
CA ILE A 62 -6.35 -8.76 -9.16
C ILE A 62 -5.01 -8.47 -9.85
N LEU A 63 -4.33 -7.42 -9.42
CA LEU A 63 -3.01 -7.05 -9.91
C LEU A 63 -1.99 -7.22 -8.79
N LEU A 64 -0.83 -7.77 -9.13
CA LEU A 64 0.26 -7.98 -8.19
C LEU A 64 1.56 -7.39 -8.74
N PHE A 65 2.09 -6.42 -8.01
CA PHE A 65 3.35 -5.77 -8.32
C PHE A 65 4.40 -6.13 -7.28
N ARG A 66 5.66 -6.19 -7.71
CA ARG A 66 6.80 -6.48 -6.86
C ARG A 66 7.96 -5.52 -7.13
N ALA A 67 8.70 -5.22 -6.08
CA ALA A 67 10.01 -4.58 -6.18
C ALA A 67 10.93 -5.08 -5.09
N GLU A 68 12.23 -5.01 -5.36
CA GLU A 68 13.27 -5.26 -4.39
C GLU A 68 14.35 -4.20 -4.52
N TYR A 69 14.78 -3.64 -3.39
CA TYR A 69 15.81 -2.61 -3.38
C TYR A 69 16.50 -2.55 -2.01
N ILE A 70 17.83 -2.71 -1.98
CA ILE A 70 18.68 -2.62 -0.79
C ILE A 70 18.04 -3.36 0.41
N GLY A 71 17.82 -4.67 0.27
CA GLY A 71 17.23 -5.49 1.33
C GLY A 71 15.76 -5.19 1.68
N ASN A 72 15.07 -4.34 0.93
CA ASN A 72 13.63 -4.11 1.08
C ASN A 72 12.89 -4.82 -0.05
N LYS A 73 11.95 -5.69 0.33
CA LYS A 73 11.05 -6.37 -0.60
C LYS A 73 9.65 -5.79 -0.48
N TYR A 74 9.05 -5.46 -1.61
CA TYR A 74 7.71 -4.88 -1.70
C TYR A 74 6.82 -5.81 -2.51
N SER A 75 5.63 -6.10 -1.97
CA SER A 75 4.55 -6.79 -2.67
C SER A 75 3.28 -5.95 -2.56
N LEU A 76 2.69 -5.58 -3.69
CA LEU A 76 1.49 -4.73 -3.74
C LEU A 76 0.38 -5.51 -4.44
N ILE A 77 -0.66 -5.87 -3.69
CA ILE A 77 -1.83 -6.59 -4.20
C ILE A 77 -2.97 -5.59 -4.36
N PHE A 78 -3.47 -5.42 -5.57
CA PHE A 78 -4.63 -4.59 -5.89
C PHE A 78 -5.81 -5.52 -6.13
N LEU A 79 -6.90 -5.31 -5.41
CA LEU A 79 -8.14 -6.07 -5.55
C LEU A 79 -9.24 -5.22 -6.20
N PRO A 80 -10.13 -5.83 -7.00
CA PRO A 80 -11.28 -5.19 -7.66
C PRO A 80 -12.35 -4.83 -6.62
N ARG A 81 -12.11 -3.74 -5.87
CA ARG A 81 -12.95 -3.24 -4.76
C ARG A 81 -12.76 -1.74 -4.57
N ALA A 82 -13.71 -1.11 -3.90
CA ALA A 82 -13.60 0.29 -3.49
C ALA A 82 -12.36 0.57 -2.63
N TRP A 83 -11.85 1.81 -2.72
CA TRP A 83 -10.61 2.21 -2.05
C TRP A 83 -10.58 1.85 -0.57
N SER A 84 -9.53 1.13 -0.24
CA SER A 84 -9.03 0.89 1.11
C SER A 84 -7.58 0.49 0.96
N PHE A 85 -6.75 0.82 1.94
CA PHE A 85 -5.31 0.60 1.84
C PHE A 85 -4.80 0.04 3.16
N GLU A 86 -4.06 -1.05 3.10
CA GLU A 86 -3.36 -1.61 4.24
C GLU A 86 -1.88 -1.74 3.91
N MET A 87 -1.05 -1.28 4.83
CA MET A 87 0.38 -1.51 4.84
C MET A 87 0.72 -2.47 5.98
N VAL A 88 1.39 -3.56 5.62
CA VAL A 88 2.09 -4.44 6.55
C VAL A 88 3.57 -4.18 6.37
N GLU A 89 4.24 -3.74 7.43
CA GLU A 89 5.68 -3.59 7.46
C GLU A 89 6.31 -4.59 8.41
N ILE A 90 7.30 -5.31 7.89
CA ILE A 90 7.95 -6.42 8.55
C ILE A 90 9.44 -6.10 8.61
N TRP A 91 9.98 -6.04 9.81
CA TRP A 91 11.40 -5.89 10.07
C TRP A 91 11.95 -7.23 10.53
N LEU A 92 12.81 -7.86 9.73
CA LEU A 92 13.39 -9.15 10.06
C LEU A 92 14.37 -9.06 11.24
N PRO A 93 14.61 -10.17 11.98
CA PRO A 93 15.59 -10.21 13.06
C PRO A 93 16.97 -9.72 12.60
N ARG A 94 17.66 -8.94 13.44
CA ARG A 94 18.97 -8.32 13.14
C ARG A 94 18.94 -7.21 12.09
N SER A 95 17.76 -6.75 11.66
CA SER A 95 17.64 -5.48 10.95
C SER A 95 17.90 -4.29 11.89
N VAL A 96 18.09 -3.10 11.31
CA VAL A 96 18.56 -1.87 12.00
C VAL A 96 17.73 -1.51 13.25
N TRP A 97 16.48 -1.97 13.33
CA TRP A 97 15.56 -1.65 14.43
C TRP A 97 15.05 -2.87 15.21
N VAL A 98 15.54 -4.09 14.91
CA VAL A 98 15.08 -5.33 15.56
C VAL A 98 16.25 -6.06 16.21
N ARG A 99 16.38 -5.89 17.52
CA ARG A 99 17.30 -6.65 18.38
C ARG A 99 16.75 -8.02 18.82
N ALA A 100 15.48 -8.30 18.52
CA ALA A 100 14.79 -9.52 18.90
C ALA A 100 15.08 -10.68 17.92
N THR A 101 14.80 -11.91 18.35
CA THR A 101 14.92 -13.13 17.54
C THR A 101 13.73 -13.37 16.60
N LYS A 102 12.62 -12.65 16.81
CA LYS A 102 11.41 -12.71 15.99
C LYS A 102 11.28 -11.45 15.12
N PRO A 103 10.66 -11.54 13.93
CA PRO A 103 10.34 -10.36 13.13
C PRO A 103 9.45 -9.39 13.92
N TYR A 104 9.67 -8.09 13.76
CA TYR A 104 8.77 -7.05 14.23
C TYR A 104 7.83 -6.66 13.11
N ILE A 105 6.52 -6.81 13.34
CA ILE A 105 5.48 -6.52 12.34
C ILE A 105 4.65 -5.36 12.85
N THR A 106 4.48 -4.35 12.01
CA THR A 106 3.53 -3.26 12.22
C THR A 106 2.56 -3.20 11.06
N VAL A 107 1.30 -2.89 11.39
CA VAL A 107 0.22 -2.82 10.42
C VAL A 107 -0.46 -1.48 10.59
N ASN A 108 -0.76 -0.83 9.48
CA ASN A 108 -1.69 0.29 9.44
C ASN A 108 -2.61 0.18 8.25
N TYR A 109 -3.82 0.71 8.39
CA TYR A 109 -4.81 0.64 7.33
C TYR A 109 -5.71 1.86 7.35
N GLU A 110 -6.28 2.17 6.18
CA GLU A 110 -7.33 3.15 5.98
C GLU A 110 -8.47 2.56 5.14
N LEU A 111 -9.65 3.14 5.28
CA LEU A 111 -10.84 2.75 4.55
C LEU A 111 -11.19 3.80 3.50
N LYS A 112 -12.42 3.76 3.00
CA LYS A 112 -12.94 4.73 2.01
C LYS A 112 -12.88 6.19 2.50
N ASP A 113 -12.73 6.48 3.78
CA ASP A 113 -12.53 7.86 4.25
C ASP A 113 -11.09 8.36 4.07
N GLY A 114 -10.13 7.48 3.75
CA GLY A 114 -8.71 7.84 3.59
C GLY A 114 -8.03 8.21 4.91
N ARG A 115 -8.60 7.80 6.04
CA ARG A 115 -8.03 8.03 7.38
C ARG A 115 -7.41 6.74 7.89
N TRP A 116 -6.12 6.79 8.18
CA TRP A 116 -5.40 5.71 8.84
C TRP A 116 -5.95 5.45 10.24
N ARG A 117 -5.89 4.20 10.71
CA ARG A 117 -6.59 3.76 11.93
C ARG A 117 -5.68 3.48 13.13
N ARG A 118 -4.40 3.23 12.92
CA ARG A 118 -3.46 2.91 14.00
C ARG A 118 -2.47 4.06 14.23
N PRO A 119 -2.09 4.37 15.48
CA PRO A 119 -1.04 5.34 15.75
C PRO A 119 0.30 4.86 15.17
N GLY A 120 1.25 5.79 14.98
CA GLY A 120 2.58 5.45 14.47
C GLY A 120 2.66 5.30 12.95
N VAL A 121 1.75 5.95 12.20
CA VAL A 121 1.99 6.21 10.77
C VAL A 121 3.29 6.98 10.63
N ASP A 122 4.21 6.41 9.87
CA ASP A 122 5.53 6.98 9.64
C ASP A 122 5.68 7.47 8.18
N GLY A 123 6.88 7.93 7.82
CA GLY A 123 7.18 8.31 6.45
C GLY A 123 7.12 7.15 5.46
N GLY A 124 7.29 5.89 5.91
CA GLY A 124 7.18 4.70 5.06
C GLY A 124 5.77 4.50 4.53
N TYR A 125 4.75 4.67 5.39
CA TYR A 125 3.34 4.58 4.99
C TYR A 125 2.99 5.54 3.86
N HIS A 126 3.29 6.83 4.02
CA HIS A 126 2.99 7.81 2.99
C HIS A 126 3.84 7.62 1.73
N ALA A 127 5.09 7.15 1.87
CA ALA A 127 5.97 6.85 0.74
C ALA A 127 5.49 5.67 -0.11
N ILE A 128 4.77 4.68 0.45
CA ILE A 128 4.12 3.62 -0.33
C ILE A 128 2.76 4.10 -0.87
N ARG A 129 1.94 4.72 -0.02
CA ARG A 129 0.57 5.12 -0.36
C ARG A 129 0.53 6.12 -1.52
N PHE A 130 1.43 7.11 -1.53
CA PHE A 130 1.44 8.15 -2.56
C PHE A 130 1.61 7.57 -3.98
N PRO A 131 2.67 6.81 -4.32
CA PRO A 131 2.84 6.24 -5.66
C PRO A 131 1.76 5.22 -6.04
N VAL A 132 1.16 4.51 -5.08
CA VAL A 132 -0.04 3.69 -5.31
C VAL A 132 -1.20 4.54 -5.84
N LEU A 133 -1.45 5.69 -5.21
CA LEU A 133 -2.47 6.63 -5.64
C LEU A 133 -2.12 7.30 -6.97
N GLU A 134 -0.84 7.59 -7.22
CA GLU A 134 -0.39 8.08 -8.52
C GLU A 134 -0.71 7.08 -9.63
N TYR A 135 -0.42 5.80 -9.41
CA TYR A 135 -0.73 4.73 -10.34
C TYR A 135 -2.23 4.66 -10.64
N LEU A 136 -3.05 4.56 -9.59
CA LEU A 136 -4.51 4.46 -9.71
C LEU A 136 -5.12 5.67 -10.41
N TYR A 137 -4.62 6.87 -10.09
CA TYR A 137 -5.05 8.09 -10.75
C TYR A 137 -4.70 8.10 -12.25
N ARG A 138 -3.51 7.61 -12.61
CA ARG A 138 -3.05 7.52 -14.01
C ARG A 138 -3.89 6.53 -14.80
N VAL A 139 -4.20 5.37 -14.25
CA VAL A 139 -5.01 4.35 -14.93
C VAL A 139 -6.53 4.59 -14.81
N LYS A 140 -6.94 5.64 -14.10
CA LYS A 140 -8.34 5.98 -13.83
C LYS A 140 -9.12 4.80 -13.24
N ARG A 141 -8.54 4.21 -12.18
CA ARG A 141 -9.16 3.11 -11.42
C ARG A 141 -9.07 3.33 -9.92
N GLN A 142 -9.87 2.59 -9.16
CA GLN A 142 -9.69 2.40 -7.71
C GLN A 142 -9.50 0.92 -7.36
N ALA A 143 -8.97 0.65 -6.17
CA ALA A 143 -8.74 -0.71 -5.68
C ALA A 143 -8.68 -0.72 -4.14
N THR A 144 -9.02 -1.86 -3.53
CA THR A 144 -8.44 -2.20 -2.22
C THR A 144 -6.99 -2.61 -2.45
N VAL A 145 -6.04 -2.04 -1.72
CA VAL A 145 -4.61 -2.33 -1.88
C VAL A 145 -4.03 -2.88 -0.59
N ILE A 146 -3.37 -4.02 -0.67
CA ILE A 146 -2.55 -4.61 0.41
C ILE A 146 -1.08 -4.47 0.01
N ALA A 147 -0.36 -3.63 0.73
CA ALA A 147 1.07 -3.41 0.56
C ALA A 147 1.85 -4.11 1.66
N ILE A 148 2.68 -5.09 1.30
CA ILE A 148 3.56 -5.80 2.22
C ILE A 148 4.99 -5.36 1.93
N ARG A 149 5.66 -4.84 2.95
CA ARG A 149 7.08 -4.49 2.93
C ARG A 149 7.83 -5.36 3.92
N GLU A 150 8.82 -6.11 3.45
CA GLU A 150 9.74 -6.87 4.30
C GLU A 150 11.16 -6.29 4.20
N VAL A 151 11.73 -5.93 5.35
CA VAL A 151 13.06 -5.33 5.46
C VAL A 151 14.03 -6.35 6.05
N SER A 152 15.03 -6.73 5.27
CA SER A 152 16.07 -7.67 5.64
C SER A 152 17.24 -6.99 6.38
N PRO A 153 18.11 -7.78 7.03
CA PRO A 153 19.34 -7.26 7.64
C PRO A 153 20.31 -6.60 6.65
N GLU A 154 20.16 -6.85 5.35
CA GLU A 154 20.98 -6.21 4.31
C GLU A 154 20.69 -4.71 4.19
N TYR A 155 19.55 -4.23 4.71
CA TYR A 155 19.26 -2.80 4.80
C TYR A 155 19.99 -2.15 5.99
N TYR A 156 21.32 -2.17 5.99
CA TYR A 156 22.14 -1.73 7.13
C TYR A 156 22.25 -0.19 7.24
N ALA A 157 22.06 0.55 6.14
CA ALA A 157 22.15 2.01 6.11
C ALA A 157 20.83 2.63 5.61
N PRO A 158 19.97 3.14 6.51
CA PRO A 158 18.70 3.72 6.10
C PRO A 158 18.88 5.01 5.28
N VAL A 159 18.50 4.95 4.00
CA VAL A 159 18.59 6.10 3.05
C VAL A 159 17.31 6.97 3.01
N GLY A 160 16.40 6.76 3.96
CA GLY A 160 15.15 7.52 4.12
C GLY A 160 14.01 7.08 3.22
N SER A 161 12.84 7.73 3.36
CA SER A 161 11.59 7.32 2.70
C SER A 161 11.59 7.45 1.18
N TRP A 162 12.57 8.16 0.62
CA TRP A 162 12.73 8.28 -0.83
C TRP A 162 12.86 6.92 -1.52
N GLN A 163 13.70 6.01 -0.99
CA GLN A 163 13.91 4.71 -1.61
C GLN A 163 12.60 3.92 -1.71
N ILE A 164 11.78 3.98 -0.66
CA ILE A 164 10.48 3.31 -0.60
C ILE A 164 9.59 3.81 -1.73
N ARG A 165 9.46 5.14 -1.83
CA ARG A 165 8.61 5.78 -2.83
C ARG A 165 9.06 5.47 -4.25
N GLU A 166 10.34 5.58 -4.54
CA GLU A 166 10.84 5.32 -5.89
C GLU A 166 10.81 3.83 -6.25
N SER A 167 11.11 2.92 -5.31
CA SER A 167 10.97 1.47 -5.53
C SER A 167 9.54 1.09 -5.86
N VAL A 168 8.56 1.59 -5.09
CA VAL A 168 7.13 1.35 -5.35
C VAL A 168 6.70 2.00 -6.67
N ARG A 169 7.09 3.26 -6.92
CA ARG A 169 6.77 3.94 -8.18
C ARG A 169 7.33 3.20 -9.38
N ASN A 170 8.55 2.66 -9.28
CA ASN A 170 9.17 1.89 -10.34
C ASN A 170 8.45 0.55 -10.56
N ALA A 171 8.08 -0.16 -9.48
CA ALA A 171 7.27 -1.38 -9.57
C ALA A 171 5.98 -1.16 -10.36
N LEU A 172 5.29 -0.04 -10.08
CA LEU A 172 4.01 0.34 -10.69
C LEU A 172 4.15 0.88 -12.13
N LYS A 173 5.36 0.96 -12.69
CA LYS A 173 5.58 1.21 -14.12
C LYS A 173 5.66 -0.09 -14.92
N SER A 174 6.06 -1.19 -14.28
CA SER A 174 6.17 -2.50 -14.93
C SER A 174 4.79 -3.17 -15.05
N PRO A 175 4.59 -4.08 -16.02
CA PRO A 175 3.38 -4.90 -16.08
C PRO A 175 3.20 -5.73 -14.80
N PRO A 176 2.00 -5.76 -14.19
CA PRO A 176 1.72 -6.61 -13.04
C PRO A 176 1.58 -8.08 -13.44
N THR A 177 1.78 -8.98 -12.47
CA THR A 177 1.19 -10.32 -12.58
C THR A 177 -0.31 -10.23 -12.26
N LYS A 178 -1.09 -11.16 -12.80
CA LYS A 178 -2.55 -11.17 -12.71
C LYS A 178 -3.04 -12.48 -12.07
N PRO A 179 -2.94 -12.63 -10.73
CA PRO A 179 -3.38 -13.85 -10.06
C PRO A 179 -4.90 -14.02 -10.17
N GLU A 180 -5.35 -15.25 -10.37
CA GLU A 180 -6.79 -15.56 -10.49
C GLU A 180 -7.57 -15.35 -9.17
N SER A 181 -6.87 -15.35 -8.03
CA SER A 181 -7.49 -15.20 -6.71
C SER A 181 -6.53 -14.58 -5.70
N LEU A 182 -7.09 -14.06 -4.59
CA LEU A 182 -6.29 -13.58 -3.46
C LEU A 182 -5.38 -14.68 -2.90
N SER A 183 -5.87 -15.91 -2.82
CA SER A 183 -5.05 -17.06 -2.38
C SER A 183 -3.87 -17.32 -3.31
N SER A 184 -4.06 -17.19 -4.63
CA SER A 184 -2.98 -17.32 -5.61
C SER A 184 -1.95 -16.20 -5.44
N ALA A 185 -2.42 -14.94 -5.29
CA ALA A 185 -1.55 -13.79 -5.03
C ALA A 185 -0.71 -13.99 -3.76
N LEU A 186 -1.33 -14.43 -2.66
CA LEU A 186 -0.65 -14.69 -1.39
C LEU A 186 0.38 -15.83 -1.49
N LYS A 187 0.07 -16.89 -2.26
CA LYS A 187 1.01 -17.98 -2.54
C LYS A 187 2.23 -17.50 -3.32
N GLU A 188 2.05 -16.58 -4.26
CA GLU A 188 3.20 -15.99 -4.93
C GLU A 188 4.00 -15.10 -3.97
N VAL A 189 3.34 -14.28 -3.15
CA VAL A 189 4.00 -13.40 -2.18
C VAL A 189 4.81 -14.21 -1.16
N SER A 190 4.26 -15.32 -0.67
CA SER A 190 4.93 -16.18 0.30
C SER A 190 6.22 -16.80 -0.23
N ARG A 191 6.39 -16.94 -1.56
CA ARG A 191 7.64 -17.44 -2.15
C ARG A 191 8.80 -16.44 -2.03
N SER A 192 8.48 -15.16 -1.90
CA SER A 192 9.47 -14.07 -1.84
C SER A 192 9.76 -13.57 -0.42
N LEU A 193 8.84 -13.81 0.52
CA LEU A 193 8.94 -13.43 1.92
C LEU A 193 9.74 -14.46 2.72
N GLN A 194 10.55 -13.98 3.67
CA GLN A 194 11.16 -14.82 4.69
C GLN A 194 10.20 -15.09 5.86
N THR A 195 9.32 -14.12 6.15
CA THR A 195 8.29 -14.24 7.17
C THR A 195 7.13 -15.11 6.67
N ASP A 196 6.68 -16.04 7.51
CA ASP A 196 5.51 -16.88 7.17
C ASP A 196 4.28 -16.01 6.91
N ILE A 197 3.67 -16.20 5.73
CA ILE A 197 2.47 -15.48 5.31
C ILE A 197 1.32 -15.63 6.30
N LYS A 198 1.26 -16.74 7.07
CA LYS A 198 0.25 -16.92 8.12
C LYS A 198 0.38 -15.88 9.23
N VAL A 199 1.62 -15.50 9.59
CA VAL A 199 1.87 -14.46 10.59
C VAL A 199 1.47 -13.08 10.03
N VAL A 200 1.79 -12.83 8.76
CA VAL A 200 1.33 -11.61 8.07
C VAL A 200 -0.19 -11.50 8.10
N ILE A 201 -0.88 -12.59 7.74
CA ILE A 201 -2.34 -12.65 7.78
C ILE A 201 -2.85 -12.46 9.22
N SER A 202 -2.21 -13.06 10.23
CA SER A 202 -2.65 -12.94 11.63
C SER A 202 -2.47 -11.55 12.22
N GLU A 203 -1.59 -10.71 11.67
CA GLU A 203 -1.43 -9.31 12.11
C GLU A 203 -2.31 -8.34 11.31
N SER A 204 -2.63 -8.70 10.07
CA SER A 204 -3.38 -7.85 9.14
C SER A 204 -4.83 -7.60 9.58
N PHE A 205 -5.42 -6.51 9.08
CA PHE A 205 -6.82 -6.15 9.29
C PHE A 205 -7.67 -6.36 8.03
N LEU A 206 -7.38 -5.66 6.93
CA LEU A 206 -8.13 -5.79 5.68
C LEU A 206 -7.90 -7.17 5.07
N LEU A 207 -6.66 -7.66 5.07
CA LEU A 207 -6.36 -8.97 4.49
C LEU A 207 -7.17 -10.10 5.15
N LYS A 208 -7.33 -10.08 6.48
CA LYS A 208 -8.20 -11.03 7.19
C LYS A 208 -9.65 -10.89 6.75
N ALA A 209 -10.17 -9.66 6.72
CA ALA A 209 -11.55 -9.40 6.33
C ALA A 209 -11.85 -9.89 4.90
N LEU A 210 -10.90 -9.71 3.98
CA LEU A 210 -10.99 -10.19 2.60
C LEU A 210 -11.01 -11.72 2.52
N LEU A 211 -10.14 -12.41 3.28
CA LEU A 211 -10.09 -13.87 3.32
C LEU A 211 -11.36 -14.47 3.95
N HIS A 212 -11.88 -13.86 5.02
CA HIS A 212 -13.16 -14.28 5.61
C HIS A 212 -14.31 -14.10 4.62
N THR A 213 -14.40 -12.96 3.94
CA THR A 213 -15.45 -12.70 2.95
C THR A 213 -15.39 -13.71 1.79
N ALA A 214 -14.20 -14.01 1.28
CA ALA A 214 -14.02 -15.01 0.23
C ALA A 214 -14.47 -16.42 0.67
N SER A 215 -14.20 -16.80 1.93
CA SER A 215 -14.66 -18.09 2.45
C SER A 215 -16.19 -18.18 2.54
N ILE A 216 -16.85 -17.09 2.95
CA ILE A 216 -18.32 -17.02 3.04
C ILE A 216 -18.94 -17.12 1.65
N LEU A 217 -18.45 -16.36 0.67
CA LEU A 217 -18.96 -16.42 -0.71
C LEU A 217 -18.81 -17.82 -1.30
N LYS A 218 -17.65 -18.46 -1.11
CA LYS A 218 -17.43 -19.84 -1.55
C LYS A 218 -18.37 -20.84 -0.90
N TYR A 219 -18.73 -20.64 0.37
CA TYR A 219 -19.70 -21.47 1.08
C TYR A 219 -21.11 -21.28 0.52
N LEU A 220 -21.55 -20.03 0.32
CA LEU A 220 -22.87 -19.71 -0.25
C LEU A 220 -23.04 -20.23 -1.68
N ASP A 221 -21.98 -20.16 -2.50
CA ASP A 221 -22.01 -20.71 -3.86
C ASP A 221 -22.13 -22.24 -3.84
N ARG A 222 -21.44 -22.93 -2.91
CA ARG A 222 -21.63 -24.37 -2.71
C ARG A 222 -23.07 -24.70 -2.33
N GLU A 223 -23.65 -24.01 -1.35
CA GLU A 223 -25.04 -24.28 -0.94
C GLU A 223 -26.06 -24.03 -2.07
N ARG A 224 -25.84 -23.01 -2.92
CA ARG A 224 -26.68 -22.76 -4.10
C ARG A 224 -26.58 -23.88 -5.13
N LEU A 225 -25.39 -24.41 -5.37
CA LEU A 225 -25.19 -25.59 -6.24
C LEU A 225 -25.92 -26.81 -5.67
N PHE A 226 -25.81 -27.06 -4.35
CA PHE A 226 -26.51 -28.18 -3.70
C PHE A 226 -28.04 -28.05 -3.71
N LYS A 227 -28.59 -26.82 -3.61
CA LYS A 227 -30.06 -26.59 -3.70
C LYS A 227 -30.59 -26.58 -5.13
N GLY A 228 -29.76 -26.27 -6.13
CA GLY A 228 -30.14 -26.28 -7.54
C GLY A 228 -30.37 -27.69 -8.10
N GLU A 229 -29.62 -28.67 -7.63
CA GLU A 229 -29.76 -30.09 -8.04
C GLU A 229 -31.02 -30.78 -7.47
N SER A 230 -31.70 -30.18 -6.48
CA SER A 230 -32.90 -30.75 -5.85
C SER A 230 -34.21 -30.41 -6.58
N SER A 231 -34.16 -29.65 -7.68
CA SER A 231 -35.36 -29.11 -8.35
C SER A 231 -35.61 -29.65 -9.77
N VAL A 232 -34.86 -30.66 -10.21
CA VAL A 232 -35.10 -31.38 -11.47
C VAL A 232 -35.46 -32.84 -11.16
N GLN A 233 -36.62 -33.03 -10.53
CA GLN A 233 -37.33 -34.32 -10.51
C GLN A 233 -38.79 -34.08 -10.13
N LYS A 234 -39.58 -33.64 -11.13
CA LYS A 234 -41.01 -33.89 -11.24
C LYS A 234 -41.38 -34.01 -12.70
#